data_AF-A0A1C6D8W8-F1
#
_entry.id   AF-A0A1C6D8W8-F1
#
_cell.length_a   1.000
_cell.length_b   1.000
_cell.length_c   1.000
_cell.angle_alpha   90.00
_cell.angle_beta   90.00
_cell.angle_gamma   90.00
#
_symmetry.space_group_name_H-M   'P 1'
#
loop_
_entity.id
_entity.type
_entity.pdbx_description
1 polymer ?
#
loop_
_entity_poly.entity_id
_entity_poly.type
_entity_poly.pdbx_seq_one_letter_code
_entity_poly.pdbx_strand_id
1 'polypeptide(L)'
;MIYFILQCKKIYDEFVKDEITVYAAQASFFIVLSFFPFIMILLTVIQLVPTISQADLLLVISRLFPEKVYPLVESIVTDLYTTAPAAILSVTTIVTIWSASRGMMGIERGLNRIINCSKRRNYVISRLINSGYTVVFILVCIMSLVLMVFGTSLQRLLLRYLPILEHIAPYLLSIRALIALAILIVFFMGLYTFLPFEKLELRKQLPGALFSTAGWIVCSYGFSIYFNHFKRFSYMYGSLAAIVILMLWLYFCICILFLGAEVNQHMHFGRKP
;
A
#
# COMPACT_ATOMS: atom_id res chain seq x y z
N MET A 1 11.87 29.56 -14.28
CA MET A 1 11.74 28.31 -15.07
C MET A 1 13.04 27.50 -15.07
N ILE A 2 14.19 28.09 -15.41
CA ILE A 2 15.50 27.39 -15.46
C ILE A 2 15.91 26.81 -14.09
N TYR A 3 15.73 27.55 -12.99
CA TYR A 3 16.04 27.09 -11.63
C TYR A 3 15.24 25.83 -11.23
N PHE A 4 13.96 25.76 -11.60
CA PHE A 4 13.11 24.59 -11.32
C PHE A 4 13.58 23.36 -12.10
N ILE A 5 13.93 23.54 -13.38
CA ILE A 5 14.46 22.45 -14.23
C ILE A 5 15.78 21.92 -13.67
N LEU A 6 16.66 22.80 -13.19
CA LEU A 6 17.92 22.40 -12.56
C LEU A 6 17.70 21.61 -11.26
N GLN A 7 16.70 21.99 -10.44
CA GLN A 7 16.35 21.24 -9.23
C GLN A 7 15.77 19.86 -9.57
N CYS A 8 14.87 19.77 -10.55
CA CYS A 8 14.35 18.48 -11.02
C CYS A 8 15.46 17.58 -11.57
N LYS A 9 16.40 18.14 -12.34
CA LYS A 9 17.55 17.40 -12.84
C LYS A 9 18.43 16.90 -11.69
N LYS A 10 18.69 17.74 -10.69
CA LYS A 10 19.50 17.35 -9.52
C LYS A 10 18.85 16.21 -8.72
N ILE A 11 17.53 16.29 -8.48
CA ILE A 11 16.77 15.21 -7.83
C ILE A 11 16.86 13.91 -8.63
N TYR A 12 16.75 13.99 -9.96
CA TYR A 12 16.87 12.81 -10.83
C TYR A 12 18.28 12.22 -10.81
N ASP A 13 19.32 13.06 -10.91
CA ASP A 13 20.71 12.63 -10.88
C ASP A 13 21.04 11.96 -9.53
N GLU A 14 20.52 12.49 -8.43
CA GLU A 14 20.65 11.90 -7.09
C GLU A 14 19.89 10.57 -6.97
N PHE A 15 18.66 10.48 -7.49
CA PHE A 15 17.88 9.25 -7.54
C PHE A 15 18.59 8.11 -8.29
N VAL A 16 19.27 8.45 -9.40
CA VAL A 16 20.09 7.50 -10.16
C VAL A 16 21.36 7.13 -9.39
N LYS A 17 22.05 8.10 -8.81
CA LYS A 17 23.30 7.91 -8.06
C LYS A 17 23.11 7.03 -6.83
N ASP A 18 21.97 7.13 -6.17
CA ASP A 18 21.65 6.33 -4.98
C ASP A 18 21.08 4.95 -5.28
N GLU A 19 21.00 4.57 -6.56
CA GLU A 19 20.51 3.27 -7.02
C GLU A 19 19.12 2.94 -6.42
N ILE A 20 18.29 3.97 -6.26
CA ILE A 20 17.01 3.89 -5.56
C ILE A 20 16.07 2.87 -6.20
N THR A 21 16.19 2.67 -7.51
CA THR A 21 15.49 1.65 -8.29
C THR A 21 15.72 0.24 -7.77
N VAL A 22 16.89 -0.07 -7.21
CA VAL A 22 17.23 -1.38 -6.64
C VAL A 22 16.41 -1.63 -5.37
N TYR A 23 16.34 -0.63 -4.48
CA TYR A 23 15.52 -0.71 -3.26
C TYR A 23 14.03 -0.78 -3.60
N ALA A 24 13.59 -0.06 -4.62
CA ALA A 24 12.21 -0.11 -5.09
C ALA A 24 11.83 -1.50 -5.63
N ALA A 25 12.70 -2.11 -6.45
CA ALA A 25 12.50 -3.46 -6.97
C ALA A 25 12.50 -4.52 -5.86
N GLN A 26 13.41 -4.41 -4.89
CA GLN A 26 13.44 -5.29 -3.72
C GLN A 26 12.14 -5.18 -2.93
N ALA A 27 11.70 -3.96 -2.63
CA ALA A 27 10.50 -3.71 -1.85
C ALA A 27 9.24 -4.21 -2.57
N SER A 28 9.09 -3.92 -3.88
CA SER A 28 7.96 -4.38 -4.67
C SER A 28 7.87 -5.90 -4.72
N PHE A 29 9.01 -6.59 -4.93
CA PHE A 29 9.06 -8.05 -4.96
C PHE A 29 8.55 -8.67 -3.66
N PHE A 30 9.06 -8.24 -2.51
CA PHE A 30 8.68 -8.82 -1.22
C PHE A 30 7.25 -8.44 -0.78
N ILE A 31 6.77 -7.26 -1.15
CA ILE A 31 5.37 -6.88 -0.89
C ILE A 31 4.42 -7.71 -1.76
N VAL A 32 4.69 -7.88 -3.06
CA VAL A 32 3.87 -8.76 -3.92
C VAL A 32 3.93 -10.21 -3.44
N LEU A 33 5.10 -10.70 -3.02
CA LEU A 33 5.22 -12.05 -2.44
C LEU A 33 4.36 -12.21 -1.18
N SER A 34 4.22 -11.15 -0.37
CA SER A 34 3.36 -11.16 0.81
C SER A 34 1.86 -11.02 0.52
N PHE A 35 1.47 -10.72 -0.72
CA PHE A 35 0.07 -10.48 -1.10
C PHE A 35 -0.80 -11.74 -0.96
N PHE A 36 -0.34 -12.89 -1.44
CA PHE A 36 -1.12 -14.14 -1.33
C PHE A 36 -1.33 -14.58 0.11
N PRO A 37 -0.26 -14.66 0.94
CA PRO A 37 -0.42 -14.95 2.37
C PRO A 37 -1.28 -13.92 3.11
N PHE A 38 -1.21 -12.64 2.72
CA PHE A 38 -2.07 -11.59 3.26
C PHE A 38 -3.55 -11.79 2.95
N ILE A 39 -3.90 -12.14 1.70
CA ILE A 39 -5.30 -12.45 1.34
C ILE A 39 -5.84 -13.60 2.19
N MET A 40 -5.05 -14.65 2.40
CA MET A 40 -5.44 -15.78 3.24
C MET A 40 -5.78 -15.34 4.67
N ILE A 41 -4.92 -14.51 5.30
CA ILE A 41 -5.21 -13.95 6.63
C ILE A 41 -6.49 -13.13 6.60
N LEU A 42 -6.67 -12.27 5.60
CA LEU A 42 -7.86 -11.43 5.48
C LEU A 42 -9.14 -12.28 5.43
N LEU A 43 -9.15 -13.34 4.63
CA LEU A 43 -10.29 -14.25 4.51
C LEU A 43 -10.57 -14.97 5.85
N THR A 44 -9.53 -15.43 6.55
CA THR A 44 -9.70 -16.07 7.87
C THR A 44 -10.17 -15.12 8.97
N VAL A 45 -9.76 -13.85 8.94
CA VAL A 45 -10.26 -12.83 9.88
C VAL A 45 -11.74 -12.55 9.63
N ILE A 46 -12.17 -12.58 8.37
CA ILE A 46 -13.58 -12.43 8.03
C ILE A 46 -14.41 -13.63 8.54
N GLN A 47 -13.87 -14.86 8.48
CA GLN A 47 -14.52 -16.05 9.05
C GLN A 47 -14.72 -16.00 10.57
N LEU A 48 -13.85 -15.29 11.30
CA LEU A 48 -13.98 -15.12 12.75
C LEU A 48 -15.19 -14.26 13.13
N VAL A 49 -15.81 -13.54 12.18
CA VAL A 49 -17.04 -12.78 12.41
C VAL A 49 -18.23 -13.75 12.30
N PRO A 50 -18.91 -14.12 13.41
CA PRO A 50 -19.93 -15.17 13.41
C PRO A 50 -21.15 -14.87 12.52
N THR A 51 -21.32 -13.60 12.15
CA THR A 51 -22.45 -13.08 11.37
C THR A 51 -22.26 -13.21 9.86
N ILE A 52 -21.05 -13.54 9.37
CA ILE A 52 -20.74 -13.57 7.93
C ILE A 52 -20.72 -15.02 7.45
N SER A 53 -21.65 -15.40 6.57
CA SER A 53 -21.65 -16.72 5.95
C SER A 53 -20.63 -16.81 4.81
N GLN A 54 -20.23 -18.04 4.44
CA GLN A 54 -19.40 -18.27 3.25
C GLN A 54 -20.05 -17.68 1.98
N ALA A 55 -21.37 -17.75 1.87
CA ALA A 55 -22.12 -17.20 0.74
C ALA A 55 -22.02 -15.67 0.66
N ASP A 56 -22.03 -14.98 1.80
CA ASP A 56 -21.86 -13.51 1.85
C ASP A 56 -20.45 -13.10 1.40
N LEU A 57 -19.44 -13.87 1.79
CA LEU A 57 -18.05 -13.63 1.40
C LEU A 57 -17.84 -13.82 -0.10
N LEU A 58 -18.36 -14.91 -0.68
CA LEU A 58 -18.32 -15.18 -2.12
C LEU A 58 -19.08 -14.10 -2.92
N LEU A 59 -20.18 -13.59 -2.39
CA LEU A 59 -20.94 -12.50 -3.00
C LEU A 59 -20.18 -11.16 -3.00
N VAL A 60 -19.38 -10.88 -1.97
CA VAL A 60 -18.49 -9.71 -1.95
C VAL A 60 -17.32 -9.90 -2.93
N ILE A 61 -16.73 -11.09 -2.97
CA ILE A 61 -15.61 -11.42 -3.85
C ILE A 61 -16.00 -11.35 -5.32
N SER A 62 -17.19 -11.84 -5.70
CA SER A 62 -17.70 -11.71 -7.07
C SER A 62 -17.92 -10.27 -7.53
N ARG A 63 -18.11 -9.34 -6.59
CA ARG A 63 -18.24 -7.89 -6.88
C ARG A 63 -16.90 -7.16 -6.94
N LEU A 64 -15.87 -7.68 -6.27
CA LEU A 64 -14.55 -7.06 -6.18
C LEU A 64 -13.56 -7.58 -7.21
N PHE A 65 -13.67 -8.86 -7.57
CA PHE A 65 -12.75 -9.52 -8.49
C PHE A 65 -13.38 -9.70 -9.87
N PRO A 66 -12.62 -9.49 -10.96
CA PRO A 66 -13.09 -9.82 -12.30
C PRO A 66 -13.46 -11.31 -12.42
N GLU A 67 -14.43 -11.65 -13.29
CA GLU A 67 -14.90 -13.03 -13.50
C GLU A 67 -13.78 -14.05 -13.76
N LYS A 68 -12.65 -13.60 -14.33
CA LYS A 68 -11.49 -14.46 -14.60
C LYS A 68 -10.69 -14.86 -13.36
N VAL A 69 -10.77 -14.08 -12.29
CA VAL A 69 -10.05 -14.30 -11.02
C VAL A 69 -10.97 -14.94 -9.98
N TYR A 70 -12.28 -14.79 -10.14
CA TYR A 70 -13.30 -15.33 -9.23
C TYR A 70 -13.14 -16.84 -8.94
N PRO A 71 -12.96 -17.75 -9.93
CA PRO A 71 -12.87 -19.19 -9.64
C PRO A 71 -11.67 -19.56 -8.78
N LEU A 72 -10.54 -18.86 -8.96
CA LEU A 72 -9.34 -19.06 -8.14
C LEU A 72 -9.59 -18.65 -6.70
N VAL A 73 -10.22 -17.49 -6.50
CA VAL A 73 -10.51 -16.98 -5.14
C VAL A 73 -11.62 -17.81 -4.48
N GLU A 74 -12.61 -18.26 -5.22
CA GLU A 74 -13.68 -19.15 -4.74
C GLU A 74 -13.13 -20.49 -4.25
N SER A 75 -12.20 -21.11 -4.99
CA SER A 75 -11.49 -22.32 -4.53
C SER A 75 -10.76 -22.06 -3.22
N ILE A 76 -9.98 -20.98 -3.15
CA ILE A 76 -9.24 -20.61 -1.93
C ILE A 76 -10.17 -20.41 -0.74
N VAL A 77 -11.31 -19.73 -0.93
CA VAL A 77 -12.30 -19.52 0.12
C VAL A 77 -12.92 -20.83 0.55
N THR A 78 -13.30 -21.68 -0.39
CA THR A 78 -13.94 -22.97 -0.09
C THR A 78 -13.00 -23.89 0.67
N ASP A 79 -11.74 -23.98 0.24
CA ASP A 79 -10.68 -24.77 0.89
C ASP A 79 -10.39 -24.27 2.32
N LEU A 80 -10.51 -22.96 2.56
CA LEU A 80 -10.38 -22.34 3.87
C LEU A 80 -11.51 -22.69 4.84
N TYR A 81 -12.73 -22.96 4.36
CA TYR A 81 -13.86 -23.35 5.21
C TYR A 81 -13.89 -24.86 5.50
N THR A 82 -13.30 -25.69 4.64
CA THR A 82 -13.33 -27.16 4.76
C THR A 82 -12.10 -27.76 5.46
N THR A 83 -10.95 -27.07 5.47
CA THR A 83 -9.68 -27.62 5.95
C THR A 83 -9.21 -26.93 7.25
N ALA A 84 -8.80 -27.70 8.25
CA ALA A 84 -8.50 -27.25 9.63
C ALA A 84 -7.65 -25.93 9.70
N PRO A 85 -8.18 -24.82 10.26
CA PRO A 85 -7.64 -23.46 10.01
C PRO A 85 -6.38 -23.06 10.80
N ALA A 86 -6.19 -23.54 12.02
CA ALA A 86 -5.27 -22.88 12.97
C ALA A 86 -3.77 -23.04 12.66
N ALA A 87 -3.35 -24.21 12.18
CA ALA A 87 -1.94 -24.46 11.83
C ALA A 87 -1.55 -23.78 10.49
N ILE A 88 -2.44 -23.84 9.49
CA ILE A 88 -2.25 -23.15 8.21
C ILE A 88 -2.25 -21.64 8.42
N LEU A 89 -3.13 -21.11 9.28
CA LEU A 89 -3.19 -19.70 9.63
C LEU A 89 -1.90 -19.21 10.30
N SER A 90 -1.36 -19.97 11.26
CA SER A 90 -0.13 -19.57 11.96
C SER A 90 1.09 -19.57 11.03
N VAL A 91 1.27 -20.60 10.20
CA VAL A 91 2.35 -20.64 9.19
C VAL A 91 2.20 -19.52 8.16
N THR A 92 0.98 -19.31 7.63
CA THR A 92 0.70 -18.26 6.64
C THR A 92 0.94 -16.87 7.23
N THR A 93 0.57 -16.65 8.49
CA THR A 93 0.83 -15.40 9.21
C THR A 93 2.31 -15.12 9.35
N ILE A 94 3.10 -16.13 9.75
CA ILE A 94 4.56 -16.00 9.86
C ILE A 94 5.18 -15.67 8.51
N VAL A 95 4.78 -16.38 7.43
CA VAL A 95 5.28 -16.15 6.07
C VAL A 95 4.90 -14.77 5.55
N THR A 96 3.68 -14.31 5.81
CA THR A 96 3.19 -12.97 5.45
C THR A 96 4.04 -11.90 6.10
N ILE A 97 4.14 -11.94 7.44
CA ILE A 97 4.89 -10.97 8.23
C ILE A 97 6.36 -11.00 7.82
N TRP A 98 6.93 -12.19 7.62
CA TRP A 98 8.32 -12.35 7.22
C TRP A 98 8.60 -11.69 5.86
N SER A 99 7.75 -11.97 4.86
CA SER A 99 7.88 -11.44 3.50
C SER A 99 7.65 -9.93 3.46
N ALA A 100 6.53 -9.47 4.03
CA ALA A 100 6.19 -8.06 4.02
C ALA A 100 7.20 -7.21 4.81
N SER A 101 7.72 -7.72 5.94
CA SER A 101 8.81 -7.07 6.68
C SER A 101 10.10 -6.96 5.85
N ARG A 102 10.36 -7.89 4.92
CA ARG A 102 11.49 -7.75 3.95
C ARG A 102 11.24 -6.65 2.94
N GLY A 103 9.99 -6.48 2.51
CA GLY A 103 9.59 -5.35 1.67
C GLY A 103 9.82 -4.02 2.37
N MET A 104 9.36 -3.92 3.62
CA MET A 104 9.52 -2.72 4.44
C MET A 104 11.00 -2.40 4.75
N MET A 105 11.85 -3.42 4.96
CA MET A 105 13.31 -3.23 5.03
C MET A 105 13.91 -2.63 3.75
N GLY A 106 13.36 -2.96 2.57
CA GLY A 106 13.77 -2.34 1.31
C GLY A 106 13.48 -0.83 1.32
N ILE A 107 12.28 -0.45 1.76
CA ILE A 107 11.87 0.96 1.90
C ILE A 107 12.74 1.69 2.94
N GLU A 108 12.95 1.09 4.11
CA GLU A 108 13.83 1.65 5.16
C GLU A 108 15.24 1.91 4.63
N ARG A 109 15.85 0.94 3.94
CA ARG A 109 17.21 1.08 3.41
C ARG A 109 17.29 2.18 2.35
N GLY A 110 16.31 2.25 1.45
CA GLY A 110 16.23 3.31 0.45
C GLY A 110 16.08 4.69 1.09
N LEU A 111 15.19 4.85 2.07
CA LEU A 111 15.04 6.13 2.78
C LEU A 111 16.31 6.54 3.52
N ASN A 112 16.97 5.61 4.21
CA ASN A 112 18.22 5.90 4.90
C ASN A 112 19.37 6.25 3.93
N ARG A 113 19.35 5.68 2.71
CA ARG A 113 20.30 6.04 1.64
C ARG A 113 20.08 7.48 1.18
N ILE A 114 18.83 7.87 0.92
CA ILE A 114 18.44 9.23 0.53
C ILE A 114 18.85 10.26 1.59
N ILE A 115 18.61 9.94 2.87
CA ILE A 115 18.96 10.81 4.00
C ILE A 115 20.48 10.84 4.28
N ASN A 116 21.28 10.00 3.60
CA ASN A 116 22.70 9.79 3.92
C ASN A 116 22.93 9.48 5.41
N CYS A 117 22.05 8.67 6.02
CA CYS A 117 22.13 8.41 7.45
C CYS A 117 23.38 7.58 7.77
N SER A 118 24.27 8.13 8.60
CA SER A 118 25.49 7.45 9.04
C SER A 118 25.25 6.43 10.16
N LYS A 119 24.08 6.51 10.82
CA LYS A 119 23.71 5.59 11.90
C LYS A 119 23.32 4.23 11.33
N ARG A 120 23.79 3.18 12.00
CA ARG A 120 23.36 1.80 11.73
C ARG A 120 22.64 1.26 12.95
N ARG A 121 21.43 0.75 12.73
CA ARG A 121 20.65 0.02 13.74
C ARG A 121 20.99 -1.47 13.68
N ASN A 122 20.96 -2.15 14.83
CA ASN A 122 21.10 -3.61 14.86
C ASN A 122 20.03 -4.26 13.98
N TYR A 123 20.42 -5.26 13.19
CA TYR A 123 19.55 -5.95 12.24
C TYR A 123 18.27 -6.48 12.89
N VAL A 124 18.37 -7.06 14.09
CA VAL A 124 17.23 -7.60 14.85
C VAL A 124 16.23 -6.50 15.23
N ILE A 125 16.73 -5.33 15.66
CA ILE A 125 15.87 -4.20 16.04
C ILE A 125 15.18 -3.62 14.80
N SER A 126 15.89 -3.47 13.68
CA SER A 126 15.28 -3.10 12.39
C SER A 126 14.19 -4.07 11.97
N ARG A 127 14.45 -5.37 12.13
CA ARG A 127 13.49 -6.41 11.77
C ARG A 127 12.20 -6.30 12.58
N LEU A 128 12.30 -6.10 13.90
CA LEU A 128 11.12 -5.94 14.77
C LEU A 128 10.32 -4.68 14.43
N ILE A 129 11.00 -3.55 14.23
CA ILE A 129 10.34 -2.28 13.91
C ILE A 129 9.65 -2.35 12.55
N ASN A 130 10.30 -2.91 11.54
CA ASN A 130 9.72 -3.04 10.20
C ASN A 130 8.58 -4.04 10.16
N SER A 131 8.61 -5.10 10.97
CA SER A 131 7.46 -5.98 11.17
C SER A 131 6.29 -5.22 11.82
N GLY A 132 6.56 -4.36 12.81
CA GLY A 132 5.54 -3.49 13.40
C GLY A 132 4.89 -2.56 12.38
N TYR A 133 5.69 -1.87 11.56
CA TYR A 133 5.16 -1.02 10.48
C TYR A 133 4.38 -1.81 9.43
N THR A 134 4.83 -3.03 9.13
CA THR A 134 4.12 -3.92 8.22
C THR A 134 2.73 -4.24 8.74
N VAL A 135 2.60 -4.53 10.04
CA VAL A 135 1.30 -4.77 10.70
C VAL A 135 0.43 -3.51 10.63
N VAL A 136 0.99 -2.33 10.93
CA VAL A 136 0.24 -1.06 10.81
C VAL A 136 -0.22 -0.81 9.37
N PHE A 137 0.65 -1.03 8.39
CA PHE A 137 0.30 -0.90 6.97
C PHE A 137 -0.83 -1.86 6.57
N ILE A 138 -0.73 -3.12 7.00
CA ILE A 138 -1.79 -4.12 6.81
C ILE A 138 -3.10 -3.64 7.43
N LEU A 139 -3.09 -3.16 8.67
CA LEU A 139 -4.30 -2.66 9.34
C LEU A 139 -4.90 -1.46 8.59
N VAL A 140 -4.07 -0.52 8.11
CA VAL A 140 -4.53 0.62 7.30
C VAL A 140 -5.16 0.15 5.98
N CYS A 141 -4.57 -0.83 5.30
CA CYS A 141 -5.14 -1.42 4.10
C CYS A 141 -6.50 -2.08 4.38
N ILE A 142 -6.61 -2.85 5.46
CA ILE A 142 -7.87 -3.48 5.87
C ILE A 142 -8.93 -2.42 6.18
N MET A 143 -8.59 -1.42 7.01
CA MET A 143 -9.51 -0.33 7.34
C MET A 143 -9.96 0.44 6.10
N SER A 144 -9.06 0.68 5.15
CA SER A 144 -9.38 1.36 3.88
C SER A 144 -10.32 0.52 3.02
N LEU A 145 -10.07 -0.78 2.90
CA LEU A 145 -10.95 -1.72 2.19
C LEU A 145 -12.33 -1.79 2.85
N VAL A 146 -12.39 -1.91 4.18
CA VAL A 146 -13.66 -1.92 4.93
C VAL A 146 -14.43 -0.64 4.69
N LEU A 147 -13.76 0.52 4.77
CA LEU A 147 -14.39 1.82 4.52
C LEU A 147 -14.88 1.97 3.08
N MET A 148 -14.15 1.43 2.10
CA MET A 148 -14.52 1.49 0.68
C MET A 148 -15.68 0.55 0.34
N VAL A 149 -15.62 -0.70 0.81
CA VAL A 149 -16.60 -1.77 0.52
C VAL A 149 -17.88 -1.57 1.31
N PHE A 150 -17.75 -1.39 2.63
CA PHE A 150 -18.88 -1.20 3.51
C PHE A 150 -19.29 0.26 3.62
N GLY A 151 -18.58 1.21 3.02
CA GLY A 151 -18.88 2.64 3.14
C GLY A 151 -20.34 2.97 2.86
N THR A 152 -20.92 2.40 1.80
CA THR A 152 -22.34 2.59 1.44
C THR A 152 -23.31 1.94 2.43
N SER A 153 -22.96 0.78 3.00
CA SER A 153 -23.74 0.10 4.03
C SER A 153 -23.64 0.80 5.39
N LEU A 154 -22.44 1.23 5.78
CA LEU A 154 -22.18 2.05 6.97
C LEU A 154 -22.91 3.39 6.88
N GLN A 155 -22.94 4.01 5.69
CA GLN A 155 -23.71 5.23 5.43
C GLN A 155 -25.21 5.01 5.61
N ARG A 156 -25.77 3.92 5.07
CA ARG A 156 -27.19 3.61 5.29
C ARG A 156 -27.50 3.35 6.76
N LEU A 157 -26.58 2.72 7.49
CA LEU A 157 -26.74 2.45 8.92
C LEU A 157 -26.62 3.75 9.75
N LEU A 158 -25.65 4.62 9.44
CA LEU A 158 -25.49 5.94 10.04
C LEU A 158 -26.69 6.85 9.79
N LEU A 159 -27.22 6.89 8.56
CA LEU A 159 -28.42 7.67 8.22
C LEU A 159 -29.67 7.17 8.98
N ARG A 160 -29.73 5.86 9.29
CA ARG A 160 -30.83 5.27 10.07
C ARG A 160 -30.82 5.69 11.54
N TYR A 161 -29.64 5.86 12.15
CA TYR A 161 -29.50 6.28 13.55
C TYR A 161 -29.33 7.79 13.74
N LEU A 162 -28.85 8.50 12.72
CA LEU A 162 -28.60 9.95 12.73
C LEU A 162 -29.17 10.60 11.46
N PRO A 163 -30.50 10.83 11.39
CA PRO A 163 -31.17 11.41 10.21
C PRO A 163 -30.72 12.85 9.89
N ILE A 164 -30.10 13.56 10.84
CA ILE A 164 -29.44 14.86 10.61
C ILE A 164 -28.33 14.79 9.54
N LEU A 165 -27.76 13.61 9.29
CA LEU A 165 -26.72 13.41 8.28
C LEU A 165 -27.25 13.36 6.83
N GLU A 166 -28.58 13.37 6.60
CA GLU A 166 -29.16 13.37 5.26
C GLU A 166 -28.72 14.57 4.42
N HIS A 167 -28.51 15.75 5.04
CA HIS A 167 -28.03 16.95 4.35
C HIS A 167 -26.56 16.82 3.91
N ILE A 168 -25.80 15.90 4.51
CA ILE A 168 -24.38 15.63 4.24
C ILE A 168 -24.23 14.41 3.30
N ALA A 169 -25.28 13.60 3.13
CA ALA A 169 -25.32 12.42 2.27
C ALA A 169 -24.81 12.63 0.83
N PRO A 170 -25.13 13.75 0.13
CA PRO A 170 -24.57 13.98 -1.22
C PRO A 170 -23.07 14.33 -1.19
N TYR A 171 -22.57 14.92 -0.11
CA TYR A 171 -21.15 15.25 0.05
C TYR A 171 -20.31 14.09 0.61
N LEU A 172 -20.96 13.03 1.11
CA LEU A 172 -20.29 11.91 1.77
C LEU A 172 -19.28 11.20 0.84
N LEU A 173 -19.55 11.12 -0.46
CA LEU A 173 -18.61 10.53 -1.43
C LEU A 173 -17.33 11.36 -1.54
N SER A 174 -17.46 12.68 -1.60
CA SER A 174 -16.34 13.63 -1.61
C SER A 174 -15.58 13.63 -0.28
N ILE A 175 -16.30 13.55 0.84
CA ILE A 175 -15.70 13.45 2.17
C ILE A 175 -14.88 12.16 2.31
N ARG A 176 -15.38 11.01 1.80
CA ARG A 176 -14.62 9.76 1.78
C ARG A 176 -13.32 9.88 0.99
N ALA A 177 -13.38 10.50 -0.19
CA ALA A 177 -12.19 10.72 -1.02
C ALA A 177 -11.16 11.61 -0.29
N LEU A 178 -11.63 12.69 0.36
CA LEU A 178 -10.78 13.56 1.17
C LEU A 178 -10.18 12.84 2.38
N ILE A 179 -10.95 12.00 3.06
CA ILE A 179 -10.45 11.18 4.19
C ILE A 179 -9.40 10.20 3.70
N ALA A 180 -9.64 9.49 2.58
CA ALA A 180 -8.67 8.56 2.01
C ALA A 180 -7.36 9.27 1.62
N LEU A 181 -7.47 10.46 1.03
CA LEU A 181 -6.33 11.30 0.68
C LEU A 181 -5.58 11.77 1.93
N ALA A 182 -6.28 12.21 2.98
CA ALA A 182 -5.69 12.60 4.25
C ALA A 182 -4.95 11.43 4.93
N ILE A 183 -5.55 10.24 4.94
CA ILE A 183 -4.93 9.01 5.45
C ILE A 183 -3.64 8.72 4.68
N LEU A 184 -3.65 8.85 3.35
CA LEU A 184 -2.47 8.58 2.52
C LEU A 184 -1.34 9.59 2.77
N ILE A 185 -1.66 10.87 2.94
CA ILE A 185 -0.67 11.90 3.31
C ILE A 185 -0.08 11.59 4.69
N VAL A 186 -0.91 11.30 5.69
CA VAL A 186 -0.46 10.97 7.05
C VAL A 186 0.40 9.71 7.03
N PHE A 187 0.04 8.72 6.22
CA PHE A 187 0.82 7.51 6.02
C PHE A 187 2.22 7.81 5.48
N PHE A 188 2.35 8.56 4.37
CA PHE A 188 3.66 8.93 3.84
C PHE A 188 4.47 9.81 4.79
N MET A 189 3.83 10.76 5.47
CA MET A 189 4.47 11.59 6.48
C MET A 189 5.03 10.74 7.63
N GLY A 190 4.26 9.75 8.08
CA GLY A 190 4.69 8.77 9.08
C GLY A 190 5.89 7.95 8.59
N LEU A 191 5.84 7.44 7.35
CA LEU A 191 6.95 6.69 6.76
C LEU A 191 8.23 7.53 6.71
N TYR A 192 8.16 8.77 6.21
CA TYR A 192 9.34 9.62 6.10
C TYR A 192 9.92 10.03 7.45
N THR A 193 9.09 10.11 8.49
CA THR A 193 9.53 10.60 9.80
C THR A 193 10.08 9.48 10.67
N PHE A 194 9.41 8.33 10.69
CA PHE A 194 9.64 7.32 11.72
C PHE A 194 10.29 6.02 11.19
N LEU A 195 10.33 5.82 9.87
CA LEU A 195 11.02 4.67 9.27
C LEU A 195 12.55 4.84 9.21
N PRO A 196 13.11 6.04 8.91
CA PRO A 196 14.54 6.26 8.96
C PRO A 196 15.14 6.05 10.36
N PHE A 197 16.46 5.82 10.42
CA PHE A 197 17.16 5.65 11.71
C PHE A 197 17.25 6.95 12.53
N GLU A 198 17.14 8.09 11.86
CA GLU A 198 17.09 9.39 12.50
C GLU A 198 15.66 9.89 12.60
N LYS A 199 15.32 10.44 13.77
CA LYS A 199 14.04 11.10 13.99
C LYS A 199 14.03 12.40 13.20
N LEU A 200 13.26 12.44 12.12
CA LEU A 200 13.02 13.66 11.35
C LEU A 200 11.81 14.41 11.91
N GLU A 201 11.68 15.69 11.62
CA GLU A 201 10.52 16.48 12.03
C GLU A 201 9.33 16.22 11.10
N LEU A 202 8.18 15.83 11.66
CA LEU A 202 6.94 15.53 10.92
C LEU A 202 6.52 16.67 9.98
N ARG A 203 6.60 17.92 10.46
CA ARG A 203 6.17 19.11 9.70
C ARG A 203 6.98 19.31 8.41
N LYS A 204 8.27 18.94 8.42
CA LYS A 204 9.17 19.03 7.27
C LYS A 204 8.94 17.92 6.24
N GLN A 205 8.12 16.90 6.55
CA GLN A 205 7.85 15.80 5.62
C GLN A 205 6.61 16.02 4.75
N LEU A 206 5.82 17.08 5.02
CA LEU A 206 4.58 17.37 4.31
C LEU A 206 4.75 17.57 2.79
N PRO A 207 5.75 18.30 2.29
CA PRO A 207 5.89 18.55 0.84
C PRO A 207 6.06 17.25 0.03
N GLY A 208 6.94 16.37 0.50
CA GLY A 208 7.19 15.06 -0.10
C GLY A 208 6.01 14.11 0.07
N ALA A 209 5.28 14.19 1.19
CA ALA A 209 4.07 13.39 1.38
C ALA A 209 2.97 13.79 0.39
N LEU A 210 2.79 15.09 0.14
CA LEU A 210 1.88 15.60 -0.89
C LEU A 210 2.30 15.18 -2.29
N PHE A 211 3.60 15.30 -2.61
CA PHE A 211 4.16 14.86 -3.89
C PHE A 211 3.90 13.37 -4.13
N SER A 212 4.22 12.52 -3.14
CA SER A 212 4.03 11.07 -3.24
C SER A 212 2.56 10.68 -3.33
N THR A 213 1.68 11.36 -2.58
CA THR A 213 0.23 11.15 -2.67
C THR A 213 -0.27 11.46 -4.08
N ALA A 214 0.09 12.62 -4.63
CA ALA A 214 -0.30 13.02 -5.98
C ALA A 214 0.25 12.05 -7.04
N GLY A 215 1.54 11.73 -6.95
CA GLY A 215 2.18 10.78 -7.87
C GLY A 215 1.57 9.38 -7.78
N TRP A 216 1.25 8.90 -6.59
CA TRP A 216 0.59 7.60 -6.38
C TRP A 216 -0.78 7.55 -7.05
N ILE A 217 -1.58 8.62 -6.92
CA ILE A 217 -2.89 8.72 -7.57
C ILE A 217 -2.75 8.75 -9.08
N VAL A 218 -1.84 9.58 -9.62
CA VAL A 218 -1.59 9.68 -11.06
C VAL A 218 -1.09 8.34 -11.64
N CYS A 219 -0.16 7.68 -10.95
CA CYS A 219 0.33 6.36 -11.33
C CYS A 219 -0.81 5.33 -11.34
N SER A 220 -1.62 5.29 -10.28
CA SER A 220 -2.75 4.37 -10.17
C SER A 220 -3.81 4.62 -11.23
N TYR A 221 -4.08 5.89 -11.57
CA TYR A 221 -4.97 6.26 -12.65
C TYR A 221 -4.42 5.82 -14.02
N GLY A 222 -3.12 6.01 -14.28
CA GLY A 222 -2.47 5.53 -15.49
C GLY A 222 -2.56 4.00 -15.65
N PHE A 223 -2.33 3.24 -14.57
CA PHE A 223 -2.53 1.80 -14.58
C PHE A 223 -4.00 1.41 -14.75
N SER A 224 -4.96 2.16 -14.20
CA SER A 224 -6.38 1.94 -14.44
C SER A 224 -6.76 2.06 -15.92
N ILE A 225 -6.24 3.09 -16.61
CA ILE A 225 -6.42 3.25 -18.07
C ILE A 225 -5.84 2.05 -18.82
N TYR A 226 -4.63 1.61 -18.44
CA TYR A 226 -3.99 0.44 -19.02
C TYR A 226 -4.88 -0.80 -18.89
N PHE A 227 -5.39 -1.12 -17.70
CA PHE A 227 -6.28 -2.27 -17.51
C PHE A 227 -7.59 -2.17 -18.29
N ASN A 228 -8.16 -0.96 -18.41
CA ASN A 228 -9.41 -0.74 -19.12
C ASN A 228 -9.26 -0.93 -20.64
N HIS A 229 -8.11 -0.56 -21.22
CA HIS A 229 -7.85 -0.68 -22.65
C HIS A 229 -7.26 -2.04 -23.06
N PHE A 230 -6.45 -2.66 -22.20
CA PHE A 230 -5.72 -3.89 -22.51
C PHE A 230 -6.41 -5.18 -22.03
N LYS A 231 -7.76 -5.19 -21.95
CA LYS A 231 -8.56 -6.40 -21.63
C LYS A 231 -8.24 -7.63 -22.51
N ARG A 232 -7.64 -7.42 -23.69
CA ARG A 232 -7.21 -8.49 -24.62
C ARG A 232 -5.88 -9.19 -24.27
N PHE A 233 -4.99 -8.60 -23.46
CA PHE A 233 -3.73 -9.27 -23.04
C PHE A 233 -3.96 -10.46 -22.10
N SER A 234 -5.13 -10.50 -21.47
CA SER A 234 -5.55 -11.58 -20.59
C SER A 234 -5.66 -12.96 -21.28
N TYR A 235 -5.64 -13.01 -22.62
CA TYR A 235 -5.78 -14.26 -23.39
C TYR A 235 -4.48 -15.06 -23.57
N MET A 236 -3.30 -14.42 -23.56
CA MET A 236 -2.02 -15.14 -23.79
C MET A 236 -1.21 -15.41 -22.52
N TYR A 237 -1.29 -14.56 -21.51
CA TYR A 237 -0.49 -14.66 -20.28
C TYR A 237 -1.32 -14.82 -18.98
N GLY A 238 -2.65 -14.87 -19.09
CA GLY A 238 -3.56 -15.23 -17.99
C GLY A 238 -3.32 -14.48 -16.68
N SER A 239 -3.35 -15.21 -15.56
CA SER A 239 -3.12 -14.71 -14.20
C SER A 239 -1.68 -14.26 -13.93
N LEU A 240 -0.68 -14.79 -14.67
CA LEU A 240 0.72 -14.43 -14.49
C LEU A 240 0.99 -12.98 -14.92
N ALA A 241 0.37 -12.52 -16.02
CA ALA A 241 0.46 -11.12 -16.45
C ALA A 241 -0.07 -10.16 -15.38
N ALA A 242 -1.16 -10.51 -14.68
CA ALA A 242 -1.72 -9.67 -13.64
C ALA A 242 -0.73 -9.45 -12.48
N ILE A 243 0.01 -10.49 -12.10
CA ILE A 243 1.04 -10.40 -11.03
C ILE A 243 2.20 -9.50 -11.47
N VAL A 244 2.69 -9.66 -12.71
CA VAL A 244 3.79 -8.85 -13.24
C VAL A 244 3.38 -7.38 -13.32
N ILE A 245 2.17 -7.09 -13.81
CA ILE A 245 1.64 -5.71 -13.89
C ILE A 245 1.45 -5.12 -12.50
N LEU A 246 0.94 -5.90 -11.53
CA LEU A 246 0.83 -5.48 -10.13
C LEU A 246 2.21 -5.15 -9.54
N MET A 247 3.23 -5.98 -9.83
CA MET A 247 4.60 -5.73 -9.39
C MET A 247 5.17 -4.46 -10.00
N LEU A 248 4.93 -4.21 -11.29
CA LEU A 248 5.33 -2.97 -11.97
C LEU A 248 4.62 -1.75 -11.40
N TRP A 249 3.31 -1.83 -11.18
CA TRP A 249 2.54 -0.76 -10.54
C TRP A 249 3.14 -0.41 -9.19
N LEU A 250 3.37 -1.41 -8.35
CA LEU A 250 3.91 -1.22 -7.02
C LEU A 250 5.34 -0.68 -7.07
N TYR A 251 6.15 -1.16 -8.02
CA TYR A 251 7.50 -0.64 -8.27
C TYR A 251 7.48 0.87 -8.57
N PHE A 252 6.63 1.33 -9.49
CA PHE A 252 6.51 2.77 -9.78
C PHE A 252 6.01 3.57 -8.59
N CYS A 253 5.04 3.04 -7.85
CA CYS A 253 4.54 3.64 -6.63
C CYS A 253 5.65 3.81 -5.55
N ILE A 254 6.54 2.83 -5.40
CA ILE A 254 7.68 2.92 -4.48
C ILE A 254 8.76 3.88 -5.01
N CYS A 255 9.01 3.92 -6.33
CA CYS A 255 9.89 4.93 -6.93
C CYS A 255 9.37 6.36 -6.64
N ILE A 256 8.06 6.59 -6.78
CA ILE A 256 7.42 7.86 -6.46
C ILE A 256 7.57 8.20 -4.97
N LEU A 257 7.39 7.21 -4.09
CA LEU A 257 7.63 7.37 -2.65
C LEU A 257 9.06 7.87 -2.39
N PHE A 258 10.06 7.27 -3.04
CA PHE A 258 11.45 7.71 -2.86
C PHE A 258 11.72 9.08 -3.47
N LEU A 259 11.14 9.41 -4.63
CA LEU A 259 11.21 10.75 -5.20
C LEU A 259 10.63 11.80 -4.25
N GLY A 260 9.52 11.50 -3.55
CA GLY A 260 8.99 12.39 -2.51
C GLY A 260 9.92 12.55 -1.31
N ALA A 261 10.68 11.52 -0.94
CA ALA A 261 11.70 11.62 0.10
C ALA A 261 12.88 12.52 -0.33
N GLU A 262 13.32 12.42 -1.58
CA GLU A 262 14.34 13.30 -2.16
C GLU A 262 13.89 14.77 -2.17
N VAL A 263 12.62 15.02 -2.52
CA VAL A 263 12.03 16.37 -2.45
C VAL A 263 12.13 16.93 -1.02
N ASN A 264 11.82 16.13 0.00
CA ASN A 264 11.94 16.55 1.39
C ASN A 264 13.40 16.85 1.79
N GLN A 265 14.35 16.01 1.37
CA GLN A 265 15.79 16.22 1.64
C GLN A 265 16.30 17.51 1.00
N HIS A 266 15.98 17.75 -0.26
CA HIS A 266 16.38 18.96 -0.98
C HIS A 266 15.79 20.24 -0.38
N MET A 267 14.52 20.22 0.04
CA MET A 267 13.84 21.40 0.57
C MET A 267 14.29 21.81 1.98
N HIS A 268 14.63 20.85 2.84
CA HIS A 268 14.76 21.13 4.27
C HIS A 268 16.09 20.73 4.90
N PHE A 269 16.82 19.79 4.31
CA PHE A 269 18.01 19.23 4.94
C PHE A 269 19.31 19.59 4.22
N GLY A 270 19.23 20.00 2.93
CA GLY A 270 20.36 20.53 2.17
C GLY A 270 21.56 19.61 2.24
N ARG A 271 21.65 18.64 1.33
CA ARG A 271 22.65 17.56 1.35
C ARG A 271 24.06 18.12 1.65
N LYS A 272 24.60 17.82 2.85
CA LYS A 272 25.99 18.17 3.17
C LYS A 272 26.91 17.36 2.25
N PRO A 273 27.91 18.00 1.62
CA PRO A 273 28.80 17.35 0.67
C PRO A 273 29.58 16.18 1.30
#